data_AF-A0A8J7XU16-F1
#
_entry.id   AF-A0A8J7XU16-F1
#
_cell.length_a   1.000
_cell.length_b   1.000
_cell.length_c   1.000
_cell.angle_alpha   90.00
_cell.angle_beta   90.00
_cell.angle_gamma   90.00
#
_symmetry.space_group_name_H-M   'P 1'
#
loop_
_entity.id
_entity.type
_entity.pdbx_description
1 polymer ?
#
loop_
_entity_poly.entity_id
_entity_poly.type
_entity_poly.pdbx_seq_one_letter_code
_entity_poly.pdbx_strand_id
1 'polypeptide(L)'
;MSNYREDIERLKNPKNIREALCASSPYTLRKAFENDETVLHLIKAGREVTPPIFEELEKNGLNLNEITLSCFTYIVHKVDPKSAVKILKPLFAEAMKSPGAFFVYFAAHILRQENNLSIKPLQMDYSRAELKETLKRIS
;
A
#
# COMPACT_ATOMS: atom_id res chain seq x y z
N MET A 1 -11.04 -7.24 -23.31
CA MET A 1 -9.94 -7.92 -22.61
C MET A 1 -9.52 -7.02 -21.47
N SER A 2 -9.35 -7.57 -20.27
CA SER A 2 -9.24 -6.78 -19.05
C SER A 2 -7.97 -5.93 -19.02
N ASN A 3 -8.12 -4.60 -18.95
CA ASN A 3 -7.05 -3.61 -19.14
C ASN A 3 -6.14 -3.38 -17.91
N TYR A 4 -6.25 -4.23 -16.88
CA TYR A 4 -5.56 -4.00 -15.61
C TYR A 4 -4.04 -4.08 -15.71
N ARG A 5 -3.48 -4.80 -16.70
CA ARG A 5 -2.01 -4.86 -16.86
C ARG A 5 -1.44 -3.51 -17.30
N GLU A 6 -2.09 -2.83 -18.23
CA GLU A 6 -1.69 -1.48 -18.66
C GLU A 6 -1.82 -0.48 -17.51
N ASP A 7 -2.90 -0.59 -16.74
CA ASP A 7 -3.13 0.23 -15.54
C ASP A 7 -2.04 0.02 -14.48
N ILE A 8 -1.64 -1.23 -14.21
CA ILE A 8 -0.54 -1.53 -13.29
C ILE A 8 0.77 -0.92 -13.78
N GLU A 9 1.13 -1.09 -15.06
CA GLU A 9 2.33 -0.46 -15.64
C GLU A 9 2.28 1.07 -15.55
N ARG A 10 1.11 1.66 -15.78
CA ARG A 10 0.89 3.10 -15.64
C ARG A 10 1.18 3.57 -14.22
N LEU A 11 0.70 2.86 -13.20
CA LEU A 11 0.88 3.24 -11.79
C LEU A 11 2.32 3.06 -11.28
N LYS A 12 3.20 2.36 -12.02
CA LYS A 12 4.63 2.31 -11.69
C LYS A 12 5.31 3.68 -11.78
N ASN A 13 4.74 4.61 -12.56
CA ASN A 13 5.19 5.99 -12.58
C ASN A 13 4.29 6.85 -11.66
N PRO A 14 4.81 7.37 -10.53
CA PRO A 14 4.01 8.14 -9.57
C PRO A 14 3.41 9.42 -10.18
N LYS A 15 3.97 9.94 -11.28
CA LYS A 15 3.42 11.12 -11.98
C LYS A 15 2.04 10.87 -12.58
N ASN A 16 1.65 9.61 -12.76
CA ASN A 16 0.36 9.24 -13.28
C ASN A 16 -0.75 9.27 -12.22
N ILE A 17 -0.40 9.40 -10.94
CA ILE A 17 -1.31 9.62 -9.82
C ILE A 17 -1.17 11.08 -9.38
N ARG A 18 -1.66 12.01 -10.19
CA ARG A 18 -1.31 13.45 -10.07
C ARG A 18 -1.59 14.03 -8.68
N GLU A 19 -2.74 13.73 -8.10
CA GLU A 19 -3.11 14.23 -6.78
C GLU A 19 -2.20 13.68 -5.66
N ALA A 20 -1.65 12.48 -5.85
CA ALA A 20 -0.73 11.87 -4.87
C ALA A 20 0.59 12.62 -4.76
N LEU A 21 1.03 13.32 -5.81
CA LEU A 21 2.25 14.13 -5.78
C LEU A 21 2.13 15.33 -4.82
N CYS A 22 0.91 15.76 -4.51
CA CYS A 22 0.63 16.85 -3.59
C CYS A 22 0.35 16.37 -2.15
N ALA A 23 0.44 15.06 -1.89
CA ALA A 23 0.16 14.51 -0.57
C ALA A 23 1.19 14.97 0.46
N SER A 24 0.71 15.58 1.55
CA SER A 24 1.51 15.99 2.71
C SER A 24 1.42 15.01 3.87
N SER A 25 0.55 14.01 3.78
CA SER A 25 0.31 13.00 4.81
C SER A 25 -0.20 11.68 4.20
N PRO A 26 -0.04 10.54 4.92
CA PRO A 26 -0.68 9.28 4.58
C PRO A 26 -2.19 9.40 4.34
N TYR A 27 -2.88 10.23 5.12
CA TYR A 27 -4.31 10.50 4.93
C TYR A 27 -4.61 11.14 3.57
N THR A 28 -3.90 12.23 3.22
CA THR A 28 -4.08 12.89 1.92
C THR A 28 -3.71 11.99 0.75
N LEU A 29 -2.69 11.14 0.92
CA LEU A 29 -2.29 10.18 -0.11
C LEU A 29 -3.37 9.12 -0.32
N ARG A 30 -3.97 8.61 0.75
CA ARG A 30 -5.12 7.69 0.65
C ARG A 30 -6.28 8.34 -0.10
N LYS A 31 -6.57 9.61 0.19
CA LYS A 31 -7.64 10.35 -0.51
C LYS A 31 -7.36 10.50 -2.00
N ALA A 32 -6.12 10.77 -2.39
CA ALA A 32 -5.73 10.78 -3.80
C ALA A 32 -5.98 9.41 -4.46
N PHE A 33 -5.64 8.30 -3.80
CA PHE A 33 -5.91 6.95 -4.33
C PHE A 33 -7.42 6.62 -4.39
N GLU A 34 -8.22 7.11 -3.43
CA GLU A 34 -9.67 6.94 -3.43
C GLU A 34 -10.37 7.68 -4.58
N ASN A 35 -9.73 8.71 -5.14
CA ASN A 35 -10.26 9.51 -6.23
C ASN A 35 -9.64 9.18 -7.61
N ASP A 36 -8.56 8.39 -7.65
CA ASP A 36 -7.86 8.07 -8.89
C ASP A 36 -8.61 6.98 -9.69
N GLU A 37 -9.00 7.31 -10.93
CA GLU A 37 -9.78 6.42 -11.79
C GLU A 37 -9.06 5.09 -12.08
N THR A 38 -7.75 5.12 -12.27
CA THR A 38 -6.95 3.92 -12.54
C THR A 38 -6.92 3.02 -11.30
N VAL A 39 -6.72 3.59 -10.12
CA VAL A 39 -6.78 2.85 -8.85
C VAL A 39 -8.16 2.22 -8.63
N LEU A 40 -9.23 2.99 -8.83
CA LEU A 40 -10.60 2.51 -8.69
C LEU A 40 -10.92 1.38 -9.69
N HIS A 41 -10.44 1.50 -10.93
CA HIS A 41 -10.61 0.46 -11.95
C HIS A 41 -9.92 -0.84 -11.55
N LEU A 42 -8.69 -0.78 -11.03
CA LEU A 42 -7.96 -1.96 -10.52
C LEU A 42 -8.66 -2.60 -9.33
N ILE A 43 -9.19 -1.81 -8.40
CA ILE A 43 -9.95 -2.34 -7.25
C ILE A 43 -11.22 -3.05 -7.75
N LYS A 44 -11.91 -2.49 -8.74
CA LYS A 44 -13.12 -3.09 -9.34
C LYS A 44 -12.83 -4.39 -10.08
N ALA A 45 -11.65 -4.53 -10.68
CA ALA A 45 -11.20 -5.78 -11.30
C ALA A 45 -10.98 -6.91 -10.26
N GLY A 46 -10.94 -6.59 -8.97
CA GLY A 46 -10.92 -7.58 -7.90
C GLY A 46 -9.65 -8.42 -7.90
N ARG A 47 -9.73 -9.67 -7.41
CA ARG A 47 -8.56 -10.50 -7.08
C ARG A 47 -7.63 -10.83 -8.25
N GLU A 48 -8.08 -10.61 -9.48
CA GLU A 48 -7.25 -10.80 -10.69
C GLU A 48 -6.05 -9.84 -10.75
N VAL A 49 -6.13 -8.69 -10.08
CA VAL A 49 -5.01 -7.73 -10.03
C VAL A 49 -3.94 -8.10 -9.00
N THR A 50 -4.25 -9.00 -8.07
CA THR A 50 -3.37 -9.33 -6.95
C THR A 50 -2.07 -10.00 -7.42
N PRO A 51 -2.07 -11.04 -8.27
CA PRO A 51 -0.83 -11.68 -8.73
C PRO A 51 0.16 -10.73 -9.41
N PRO A 52 -0.21 -9.91 -10.42
CA PRO A 52 0.76 -9.02 -11.07
C PRO A 52 1.27 -7.90 -10.15
N ILE A 53 0.45 -7.41 -9.21
CA ILE A 53 0.93 -6.45 -8.20
C ILE A 53 1.91 -7.14 -7.23
N PHE A 54 1.64 -8.37 -6.83
CA PHE A 54 2.56 -9.12 -5.97
C PHE A 54 3.89 -9.40 -6.64
N GLU A 55 3.89 -9.82 -7.91
CA GLU A 55 5.11 -9.98 -8.70
C GLU A 55 5.96 -8.69 -8.69
N GLU A 56 5.32 -7.53 -8.85
CA GLU A 56 6.01 -6.24 -8.84
C GLU A 56 6.56 -5.87 -7.45
N LEU A 57 5.80 -6.14 -6.38
CA LEU A 57 6.21 -5.92 -4.99
C LEU A 57 7.33 -6.87 -4.55
N GLU A 58 7.31 -8.13 -5.00
CA GLU A 58 8.38 -9.10 -4.72
C GLU A 58 9.66 -8.74 -5.47
N LYS A 59 9.54 -8.35 -6.74
CA LYS A 59 10.69 -8.03 -7.59
C LYS A 59 11.36 -6.71 -7.21
N ASN A 60 10.56 -5.68 -6.93
CA ASN A 60 11.09 -4.33 -6.74
C ASN A 60 10.96 -3.84 -5.30
N GLY A 61 9.90 -4.21 -4.59
CA GLY A 61 9.72 -3.89 -3.17
C GLY A 61 10.03 -2.42 -2.83
N LEU A 62 10.99 -2.21 -1.92
CA LEU A 62 11.41 -0.88 -1.47
C LEU A 62 12.17 -0.05 -2.53
N ASN A 63 12.53 -0.63 -3.67
CA ASN A 63 13.10 0.11 -4.80
C ASN A 63 12.04 0.85 -5.61
N LEU A 64 10.75 0.55 -5.41
CA LEU A 64 9.66 1.31 -6.01
C LEU A 64 9.60 2.72 -5.40
N ASN A 65 9.10 3.68 -6.19
CA ASN A 65 8.77 4.98 -5.64
C ASN A 65 7.75 4.82 -4.50
N GLU A 66 7.90 5.60 -3.45
CA GLU A 66 7.09 5.46 -2.25
C GLU A 66 5.57 5.64 -2.49
N ILE A 67 5.18 6.53 -3.40
CA ILE A 67 3.77 6.72 -3.79
C ILE A 67 3.26 5.46 -4.50
N THR A 68 4.02 4.93 -5.46
CA THR A 68 3.68 3.69 -6.18
C THR A 68 3.59 2.50 -5.22
N LEU A 69 4.56 2.33 -4.33
CA LEU A 69 4.58 1.26 -3.34
C LEU A 69 3.36 1.35 -2.40
N SER A 70 3.02 2.56 -1.95
CA SER A 70 1.83 2.82 -1.13
C SER A 70 0.53 2.57 -1.90
N CYS A 71 0.49 2.93 -3.18
CA CYS A 71 -0.66 2.71 -4.07
C CYS A 71 -0.92 1.21 -4.28
N PHE A 72 0.11 0.43 -4.61
CA PHE A 72 -0.02 -1.02 -4.73
C PHE A 72 -0.46 -1.66 -3.42
N THR A 73 0.13 -1.24 -2.30
CA THR A 73 -0.28 -1.66 -0.95
C THR A 73 -1.76 -1.35 -0.67
N TYR A 74 -2.23 -0.17 -1.07
CA TYR A 74 -3.63 0.22 -0.96
C TYR A 74 -4.56 -0.64 -1.83
N ILE A 75 -4.21 -0.88 -3.09
CA ILE A 75 -5.03 -1.71 -4.00
C ILE A 75 -5.19 -3.12 -3.45
N VAL A 76 -4.09 -3.77 -3.06
CA VAL A 76 -4.15 -5.15 -2.54
C VAL A 76 -4.86 -5.22 -1.18
N HIS A 77 -4.83 -4.17 -0.36
CA HIS A 77 -5.66 -4.07 0.84
C HIS A 77 -7.16 -4.11 0.54
N LYS A 78 -7.58 -3.38 -0.48
CA LYS A 78 -9.00 -3.29 -0.87
C LYS A 78 -9.51 -4.56 -1.55
N VAL A 79 -8.61 -5.33 -2.16
CA VAL A 79 -8.95 -6.50 -2.97
C VAL A 79 -8.77 -7.82 -2.22
N ASP A 80 -7.62 -8.01 -1.58
CA ASP A 80 -7.25 -9.25 -0.86
C ASP A 80 -6.31 -8.95 0.33
N PRO A 81 -6.86 -8.41 1.43
CA PRO A 81 -6.06 -7.99 2.59
C PRO A 81 -5.30 -9.15 3.24
N LYS A 82 -5.89 -10.35 3.23
CA LYS A 82 -5.28 -11.56 3.82
C LYS A 82 -4.02 -11.97 3.09
N SER A 83 -4.06 -12.00 1.76
CA SER A 83 -2.89 -12.35 0.95
C SER A 83 -1.83 -11.25 1.00
N ALA A 84 -2.24 -9.98 1.06
CA ALA A 84 -1.33 -8.83 1.15
C ALA A 84 -0.37 -8.92 2.34
N VAL A 85 -0.82 -9.44 3.48
CA VAL A 85 0.02 -9.63 4.68
C VAL A 85 1.29 -10.42 4.37
N LYS A 86 1.23 -11.45 3.52
CA LYS A 86 2.38 -12.32 3.25
C LYS A 86 3.53 -11.55 2.59
N ILE A 87 3.21 -10.67 1.65
CA ILE A 87 4.17 -9.82 0.92
C ILE A 87 4.59 -8.62 1.78
N LEU A 88 3.65 -8.03 2.50
CA LEU A 88 3.90 -6.79 3.24
C LEU A 88 4.70 -6.99 4.53
N LYS A 89 4.61 -8.15 5.18
CA LYS A 89 5.38 -8.45 6.40
C LYS A 89 6.90 -8.23 6.22
N PRO A 90 7.58 -8.90 5.27
CA PRO A 90 9.02 -8.71 5.08
C PRO A 90 9.35 -7.28 4.62
N LEU A 91 8.55 -6.69 3.72
CA LEU A 91 8.77 -5.31 3.24
C LEU A 91 8.62 -4.27 4.36
N PHE A 92 7.63 -4.43 5.24
CA PHE A 92 7.42 -3.56 6.38
C PHE A 92 8.57 -3.66 7.38
N ALA A 93 9.03 -4.88 7.69
CA ALA A 93 10.17 -5.08 8.59
C ALA A 93 11.43 -4.38 8.07
N GLU A 94 11.69 -4.47 6.76
CA GLU A 94 12.82 -3.77 6.13
C GLU A 94 12.63 -2.25 6.12
N ALA A 95 11.45 -1.76 5.71
CA ALA A 95 11.15 -0.33 5.67
C ALA A 95 11.22 0.33 7.06
N MET A 96 10.92 -0.41 8.13
CA MET A 96 11.01 0.09 9.50
C MET A 96 12.45 0.42 9.95
N LYS A 97 13.48 -0.08 9.25
CA LYS A 97 14.88 0.31 9.51
C LYS A 97 15.14 1.77 9.10
N SER A 98 14.53 2.21 8.01
CA SER A 98 14.58 3.59 7.51
C SER A 98 13.21 4.00 6.97
N PRO A 99 12.26 4.39 7.86
CA PRO A 99 10.88 4.65 7.47
C PRO A 99 10.76 5.80 6.47
N GLY A 100 10.08 5.55 5.35
CA GLY A 100 9.66 6.59 4.42
C GLY A 100 8.46 7.40 4.93
N ALA A 101 8.00 8.36 4.11
CA ALA A 101 6.91 9.27 4.45
C ALA A 101 5.52 8.61 4.48
N PHE A 102 5.31 7.52 3.75
CA PHE A 102 3.98 6.95 3.49
C PHE A 102 3.91 5.44 3.66
N PHE A 103 4.80 4.66 3.02
CA PHE A 103 4.57 3.22 2.86
C PHE A 103 4.35 2.49 4.19
N VAL A 104 5.17 2.81 5.20
CA VAL A 104 5.09 2.18 6.53
C VAL A 104 3.72 2.34 7.18
N TYR A 105 3.01 3.44 6.92
CA TYR A 105 1.68 3.69 7.45
C TYR A 105 0.62 2.85 6.75
N PHE A 106 0.74 2.68 5.43
CA PHE A 106 -0.14 1.81 4.64
C PHE A 106 0.04 0.34 5.02
N ALA A 107 1.29 -0.13 5.07
CA ALA A 107 1.58 -1.49 5.49
C ALA A 107 1.15 -1.73 6.94
N ALA A 108 1.44 -0.82 7.86
CA ALA A 108 1.01 -0.95 9.25
C ALA A 108 -0.50 -1.03 9.39
N HIS A 109 -1.27 -0.25 8.63
CA HIS A 109 -2.73 -0.30 8.68
C HIS A 109 -3.27 -1.71 8.40
N ILE A 110 -2.78 -2.34 7.34
CA ILE A 110 -3.18 -3.68 6.91
C ILE A 110 -2.73 -4.72 7.93
N LEU A 111 -1.47 -4.65 8.35
CA LEU A 111 -0.90 -5.60 9.30
C LEU A 111 -1.58 -5.51 10.66
N ARG A 112 -1.95 -4.31 11.11
CA ARG A 112 -2.70 -4.12 12.37
C ARG A 112 -4.11 -4.71 12.26
N GLN A 113 -4.81 -4.47 11.16
CA GLN A 113 -6.13 -5.06 10.90
C GLN A 113 -6.08 -6.58 10.99
N GLU A 114 -5.12 -7.22 10.31
CA GLU A 114 -5.04 -8.69 10.25
C GLU A 114 -4.48 -9.33 11.52
N ASN A 115 -3.87 -8.55 12.42
CA ASN A 115 -3.36 -9.01 13.72
C ASN A 115 -4.24 -8.57 14.91
N ASN A 116 -5.46 -8.09 14.66
CA ASN A 116 -6.40 -7.61 15.67
C ASN A 116 -5.81 -6.52 16.59
N LEU A 117 -4.95 -5.67 16.03
CA LEU A 117 -4.45 -4.49 16.72
C LEU A 117 -5.37 -3.30 16.44
N SER A 118 -5.34 -2.29 17.31
CA SER A 118 -6.15 -1.07 17.14
C SER A 118 -5.82 -0.38 15.82
N ILE A 119 -6.83 -0.21 14.96
CA ILE A 119 -6.71 0.50 13.67
C ILE A 119 -7.33 1.89 13.76
N LYS A 120 -6.78 2.82 12.99
CA LYS A 120 -7.36 4.15 12.81
C LYS A 120 -8.04 4.19 11.45
N PRO A 121 -9.37 4.01 11.37
CA PRO A 121 -10.07 3.81 10.09
C PRO A 121 -10.05 5.04 9.17
N LEU A 122 -9.94 6.23 9.77
CA LEU A 122 -9.96 7.50 9.04
C LEU A 122 -8.58 8.11 8.86
N GLN A 123 -7.67 7.98 9.83
CA GLN A 123 -6.35 8.64 9.82
C GLN A 123 -5.25 7.58 9.91
N MET A 124 -4.42 7.46 8.88
CA MET A 124 -3.37 6.43 8.84
C MET A 124 -2.07 6.85 9.55
N ASP A 125 -2.11 7.90 10.36
CA ASP A 125 -0.94 8.44 11.04
C ASP A 125 -0.67 7.66 12.34
N TYR A 126 0.05 6.56 12.21
CA TYR A 126 0.49 5.73 13.33
C TYR A 126 1.72 6.35 14.00
N SER A 127 1.70 6.46 15.32
CA SER A 127 2.88 6.87 16.08
C SER A 127 4.03 5.87 15.93
N ARG A 128 5.26 6.30 16.21
CA ARG A 128 6.43 5.40 16.23
C ARG A 128 6.24 4.20 17.18
N ALA A 129 5.50 4.38 18.27
CA ALA A 129 5.18 3.31 19.20
C ALA A 129 4.25 2.26 18.54
N GLU A 130 3.19 2.71 17.86
CA GLU A 130 2.25 1.84 17.13
C GLU A 130 2.95 1.10 15.97
N LEU A 131 3.86 1.76 15.25
CA LEU A 131 4.64 1.11 14.19
C LEU A 131 5.57 0.02 14.76
N LYS A 132 6.24 0.29 15.88
CA LYS A 132 7.07 -0.70 16.58
C LYS A 132 6.25 -1.86 17.17
N GLU A 133 5.07 -1.57 17.72
CA GLU A 133 4.13 -2.60 18.18
C GLU A 133 3.73 -3.53 17.03
N THR A 134 3.40 -2.93 15.88
CA THR A 134 3.06 -3.69 14.67
C THR A 134 4.22 -4.60 14.25
N LEU A 135 5.45 -4.07 14.23
CA LEU A 135 6.65 -4.85 13.89
C LEU A 135 6.85 -6.04 14.84
N LYS A 136 6.68 -5.82 16.16
CA LYS A 136 6.79 -6.89 17.16
C LYS A 136 5.75 -7.99 16.98
N ARG A 137 4.54 -7.64 16.52
CA ARG A 137 3.43 -8.58 16.38
C ARG A 137 3.57 -9.50 15.16
N ILE A 138 4.23 -9.02 14.11
CA ILE A 138 4.42 -9.76 12.87
C ILE A 138 5.72 -10.57 12.80
N SER A 139 6.65 -10.30 13.72
CA SER A 139 7.90 -11.05 13.91
C SER A 139 7.63 -12.37 14.64
#